data_AF-A0A4U2YXI8-F1
#
_entry.id   AF-A0A4U2YXI8-F1
#
_cell.length_a   1.000
_cell.length_b   1.000
_cell.length_c   1.000
_cell.angle_alpha   90.00
_cell.angle_beta   90.00
_cell.angle_gamma   90.00
#
_symmetry.space_group_name_H-M   'P 1'
#
loop_
_entity.id
_entity.type
_entity.pdbx_description
1 polymer ?
#
loop_
_entity_poly.entity_id
_entity_poly.type
_entity_poly.pdbx_seq_one_letter_code
_entity_poly.pdbx_strand_id
1 'polypeptide(L)'
;MIVSQQFVQLLVMVVSGIAVGFIIDSVRLIVFSTPKKSSLRKWMMVLELLTWILLGGLTYYLLFWLKDGAWRAYDPLAQIAGIFLYQTFFQTFLRFMARIVVNITWRPFWFIVRLIIAIIRQILQIFIKIAAFVLRPFVKIYSYLSYTLLKKIRYIKYNKRQQ
;
A
#
# COMPACT_ATOMS: atom_id res chain seq x y z
N MET A 1 -21.10 41.74 19.19
CA MET A 1 -19.83 41.12 18.75
C MET A 1 -19.71 39.64 19.10
N ILE A 2 -20.30 39.14 20.20
CA ILE A 2 -20.16 37.75 20.64
C ILE A 2 -20.90 36.74 19.72
N VAL A 3 -22.14 37.07 19.30
CA VAL A 3 -22.96 36.18 18.47
C VAL A 3 -22.35 35.95 17.08
N SER A 4 -21.78 36.99 16.47
CA SER A 4 -21.12 36.87 15.15
C SER A 4 -19.85 36.01 15.22
N GLN A 5 -19.05 36.12 16.28
CA GLN A 5 -17.85 35.30 16.46
C GLN A 5 -18.21 33.83 16.73
N GLN A 6 -19.23 33.57 17.56
CA GLN A 6 -19.72 32.22 17.80
C GLN A 6 -20.26 31.55 16.53
N PHE A 7 -20.95 32.32 15.67
CA PHE A 7 -21.43 31.83 14.38
C PHE A 7 -20.27 31.45 13.43
N VAL A 8 -19.24 32.30 13.32
CA VAL A 8 -18.06 32.00 12.50
C VAL A 8 -17.33 30.77 13.02
N GLN A 9 -17.13 30.65 14.33
CA GLN A 9 -16.51 29.47 14.93
C GLN A 9 -17.31 28.19 14.64
N LEU A 10 -18.64 28.26 14.69
CA LEU A 10 -19.51 27.12 14.38
C LEU A 10 -19.43 26.75 12.91
N LEU A 11 -19.41 27.73 12.00
CA LEU A 11 -19.22 27.52 10.57
C LEU A 11 -17.87 26.83 10.29
N VAL A 12 -16.79 27.27 10.95
CA VAL A 12 -15.47 26.62 10.85
C VAL A 12 -15.52 25.17 11.32
N MET A 13 -16.28 24.84 12.37
CA MET A 13 -16.47 23.45 12.81
C MET A 13 -17.25 22.60 11.81
N VAL A 14 -18.25 23.17 11.14
CA VAL A 14 -18.95 22.48 10.04
C VAL A 14 -18.01 22.22 8.88
N VAL A 15 -17.22 23.22 8.47
CA VAL A 15 -16.25 23.09 7.37
C VAL A 15 -15.15 22.09 7.72
N SER A 16 -14.68 22.06 8.97
CA SER A 16 -13.71 21.06 9.41
C SER A 16 -14.32 19.64 9.39
N GLY A 17 -15.60 19.49 9.75
CA GLY A 17 -16.35 18.24 9.58
C GLY A 17 -16.42 17.77 8.12
N ILE A 18 -16.66 18.68 7.18
CA ILE A 18 -16.63 18.38 5.73
C ILE A 18 -15.23 17.88 5.32
N ALA A 19 -14.17 18.57 5.77
CA ALA A 19 -12.79 18.20 5.46
C ALA A 19 -12.42 16.82 6.05
N VAL A 20 -12.84 16.53 7.28
CA VAL A 20 -12.68 15.22 7.93
C VAL A 20 -13.37 14.13 7.11
N GLY A 21 -14.62 14.35 6.70
CA GLY A 21 -15.37 13.43 5.84
C GLY A 21 -14.66 13.16 4.51
N PHE A 22 -14.13 14.21 3.88
CA PHE A 22 -13.35 14.09 2.64
C PHE A 22 -12.06 13.28 2.80
N ILE A 23 -11.29 13.54 3.85
CA ILE A 23 -10.01 12.85 4.09
C ILE A 23 -10.27 11.36 4.37
N ILE A 24 -11.27 11.03 5.19
CA ILE A 24 -11.62 9.64 5.50
C ILE A 24 -12.09 8.91 4.24
N ASP A 25 -12.97 9.50 3.44
CA ASP A 25 -13.48 8.88 2.21
C ASP A 25 -12.36 8.69 1.17
N SER A 26 -11.42 9.65 1.09
CA SER A 26 -10.24 9.56 0.20
C SER A 26 -9.27 8.45 0.62
N VAL A 27 -8.92 8.37 1.91
CA VAL A 27 -8.08 7.30 2.44
C VAL A 27 -8.73 5.95 2.21
N ARG A 28 -10.04 5.84 2.47
CA ARG A 28 -10.82 4.63 2.26
C ARG A 28 -10.88 4.21 0.78
N LEU A 29 -11.00 5.15 -0.16
CA LEU A 29 -10.91 4.87 -1.60
C LEU A 29 -9.55 4.26 -1.97
N ILE A 30 -8.47 4.79 -1.41
CA ILE A 30 -7.10 4.27 -1.65
C ILE A 30 -6.97 2.86 -1.06
N VAL A 31 -7.46 2.64 0.16
CA VAL A 31 -7.50 1.33 0.83
C VAL A 31 -8.27 0.30 0.00
N PHE A 32 -9.47 0.65 -0.50
CA PHE A 32 -10.28 -0.26 -1.31
C PHE A 32 -9.72 -0.51 -2.71
N SER A 33 -8.97 0.44 -3.27
CA SER A 33 -8.34 0.30 -4.59
C SER A 33 -7.14 -0.65 -4.57
N THR A 34 -6.67 -1.07 -3.39
CA THR A 34 -5.51 -1.94 -3.24
C THR A 34 -5.90 -3.43 -3.20
N PRO A 35 -5.20 -4.31 -3.94
CA PRO A 35 -5.59 -5.71 -4.09
C PRO A 35 -5.63 -6.48 -2.77
N LYS A 36 -6.74 -7.20 -2.53
CA LYS A 36 -7.08 -7.89 -1.27
C LYS A 36 -6.05 -8.91 -0.77
N LYS A 37 -5.18 -9.45 -1.64
CA LYS A 37 -4.22 -10.53 -1.33
C LYS A 37 -2.83 -10.05 -0.91
N SER A 38 -2.55 -8.75 -0.92
CA SER A 38 -1.20 -8.23 -0.60
C SER A 38 -1.04 -7.88 0.88
N SER A 39 0.16 -8.12 1.43
CA SER A 39 0.60 -7.63 2.76
C SER A 39 0.39 -6.11 2.92
N LEU A 40 0.33 -5.38 1.81
CA LEU A 40 -0.02 -3.96 1.76
C LEU A 40 -1.36 -3.63 2.41
N ARG A 41 -2.34 -4.53 2.41
CA ARG A 41 -3.65 -4.26 3.03
C ARG A 41 -3.56 -4.10 4.55
N LYS A 42 -2.62 -4.81 5.21
CA LYS A 42 -2.35 -4.63 6.65
C LYS A 42 -1.80 -3.22 6.93
N TRP A 43 -0.85 -2.78 6.12
CA TRP A 43 -0.30 -1.42 6.20
C TRP A 43 -1.34 -0.34 5.94
N MET A 44 -2.29 -0.58 5.03
CA MET A 44 -3.36 0.36 4.76
C MET A 44 -4.39 0.47 5.89
N MET A 45 -4.64 -0.62 6.62
CA MET A 45 -5.46 -0.58 7.83
C MET A 45 -4.80 0.25 8.93
N VAL A 46 -3.47 0.14 9.07
CA VAL A 46 -2.68 1.00 9.97
C VAL A 46 -2.75 2.46 9.53
N LEU A 47 -2.66 2.74 8.23
CA LEU A 47 -2.81 4.11 7.70
C LEU A 47 -4.22 4.69 7.97
N GLU A 48 -5.28 3.91 7.83
CA GLU A 48 -6.63 4.36 8.18
C GLU A 48 -6.72 4.72 9.67
N LEU A 49 -6.21 3.86 10.56
CA LEU A 49 -6.18 4.12 12.00
C LEU A 49 -5.36 5.38 12.35
N LEU A 50 -4.19 5.53 11.74
CA LEU A 50 -3.32 6.69 11.94
C LEU A 50 -4.02 7.98 11.47
N THR A 51 -4.74 7.91 10.34
CA THR A 51 -5.54 9.02 9.82
C THR A 51 -6.62 9.43 10.83
N TRP A 52 -7.33 8.48 11.44
CA TRP A 52 -8.32 8.78 12.48
C TRP A 52 -7.71 9.48 13.69
N ILE A 53 -6.55 9.01 14.17
CA ILE A 53 -5.83 9.63 15.29
C ILE A 53 -5.41 11.05 14.94
N LEU A 54 -4.85 11.26 13.75
CA LEU A 54 -4.44 12.59 13.28
C LEU A 54 -5.64 13.53 13.13
N LEU A 55 -6.75 13.07 12.58
CA LEU A 55 -7.95 13.88 12.43
C LEU A 55 -8.58 14.23 13.78
N GLY A 56 -8.60 13.28 14.73
CA GLY A 56 -9.01 13.55 16.11
C GLY A 56 -8.12 14.60 16.78
N GLY A 57 -6.80 14.47 16.63
CA GLY A 57 -5.84 15.44 17.15
C GLY A 57 -5.96 16.82 16.50
N LEU A 58 -6.12 16.88 15.18
CA LEU A 58 -6.26 18.13 14.43
C LEU A 58 -7.56 18.86 14.76
N THR A 59 -8.64 18.13 14.94
CA THR A 59 -9.96 18.71 15.30
C THR A 59 -9.96 19.22 16.73
N TYR A 60 -9.29 18.52 17.65
CA TYR A 60 -9.01 19.02 18.99
C TYR A 60 -8.11 20.26 18.97
N TYR A 61 -7.06 20.29 18.16
CA TYR A 61 -6.19 21.46 18.01
C TYR A 61 -6.95 22.68 17.48
N LEU A 62 -7.84 22.48 16.50
CA LEU A 62 -8.74 23.53 16.01
C LEU A 62 -9.67 24.06 17.11
N LEU A 63 -10.21 23.19 17.96
CA LEU A 63 -11.00 23.59 19.13
C LEU A 63 -10.18 24.42 20.12
N PHE A 64 -8.93 24.01 20.37
CA PHE A 64 -8.02 24.75 21.23
C PHE A 64 -7.70 26.15 20.69
N TRP A 65 -7.43 26.25 19.39
CA TRP A 65 -7.05 27.51 18.76
C TRP A 65 -8.23 28.49 18.55
N LEU A 66 -9.43 28.00 18.20
CA LEU A 66 -10.58 28.87 17.96
C LEU A 66 -11.34 29.26 19.24
N LYS A 67 -11.25 28.46 20.31
CA LYS A 67 -12.15 28.58 21.47
C LYS A 67 -11.44 28.42 22.81
N ASP A 68 -10.12 28.54 22.84
CA ASP A 68 -9.27 28.38 24.03
C ASP A 68 -9.53 27.03 24.75
N GLY A 69 -9.91 26.00 23.98
CA GLY A 69 -10.19 24.66 24.52
C GLY A 69 -11.55 24.50 25.20
N ALA A 70 -12.44 25.51 25.13
CA ALA A 70 -13.79 25.40 25.67
C ALA A 70 -14.63 24.41 24.83
N TRP A 71 -14.83 23.21 25.36
CA TRP A 71 -15.60 22.17 24.70
C TRP A 71 -17.10 22.41 24.90
N ARG A 72 -17.83 22.75 23.83
CA ARG A 72 -19.27 23.00 23.87
C ARG A 72 -20.03 21.86 23.21
N ALA A 73 -21.19 21.52 23.75
CA ALA A 73 -21.99 20.37 23.28
C ALA A 73 -22.38 20.45 21.78
N TYR A 74 -22.46 21.66 21.23
CA TYR A 74 -22.79 21.86 19.82
C TYR A 74 -21.60 21.68 18.87
N ASP A 75 -20.37 21.59 19.36
CA ASP A 75 -19.17 21.46 18.50
C ASP A 75 -19.04 20.07 17.87
N PRO A 76 -19.19 18.95 18.62
CA PRO A 76 -19.28 17.63 18.02
C PRO A 76 -20.46 17.52 17.05
N LEU A 77 -21.59 18.15 17.38
CA LEU A 77 -22.77 18.16 16.52
C LEU A 77 -22.53 18.90 15.20
N ALA A 78 -21.87 20.06 15.24
CA ALA A 78 -21.48 20.82 14.05
C ALA A 78 -20.52 20.02 13.17
N GLN A 79 -19.57 19.31 13.78
CA GLN A 79 -18.60 18.49 13.06
C GLN A 79 -19.26 17.25 12.42
N ILE A 80 -20.15 16.58 13.14
CA ILE A 80 -20.96 15.47 12.60
C ILE A 80 -21.86 15.98 11.47
N ALA A 81 -22.50 17.14 11.63
CA ALA A 81 -23.32 17.75 10.59
C ALA A 81 -22.50 18.07 9.33
N GLY A 82 -21.26 18.56 9.49
CA GLY A 82 -20.31 18.74 8.40
C GLY A 82 -19.97 17.45 7.66
N ILE A 83 -19.75 16.34 8.39
CA ILE A 83 -19.50 15.02 7.80
C ILE A 83 -20.73 14.53 7.00
N PHE A 84 -21.94 14.70 7.52
CA PHE A 84 -23.17 14.37 6.80
C PHE A 84 -23.37 15.24 5.56
N LEU A 85 -23.10 16.54 5.66
CA LEU A 85 -23.18 17.47 4.54
C LEU A 85 -22.20 17.08 3.42
N TYR A 86 -20.98 16.69 3.79
CA TYR A 86 -20.03 16.10 2.85
C TYR A 86 -20.62 14.85 2.17
N GLN A 87 -21.16 13.92 2.95
CA GLN A 87 -21.67 12.65 2.43
C GLN A 87 -22.83 12.84 1.43
N THR A 88 -23.74 13.77 1.70
CA THR A 88 -24.92 13.99 0.85
C THR A 88 -24.61 14.79 -0.42
N PHE A 89 -23.81 15.86 -0.32
CA PHE A 89 -23.62 16.79 -1.45
C PHE A 89 -22.28 16.65 -2.16
N PHE A 90 -21.20 16.46 -1.40
CA PHE A 90 -19.84 16.58 -1.94
C PHE A 90 -19.21 15.23 -2.27
N GLN A 91 -19.72 14.14 -1.72
CA GLN A 91 -19.17 12.80 -1.89
C GLN A 91 -19.04 12.40 -3.37
N THR A 92 -20.08 12.60 -4.18
CA THR A 92 -20.06 12.21 -5.59
C THR A 92 -18.99 12.97 -6.37
N PHE A 93 -18.93 14.30 -6.20
CA PHE A 93 -17.98 15.16 -6.90
C PHE A 93 -16.54 14.90 -6.45
N LEU A 94 -16.31 14.81 -5.14
CA LEU A 94 -14.97 14.63 -4.59
C LEU A 94 -14.43 13.21 -4.82
N ARG A 95 -15.29 12.18 -4.87
CA ARG A 95 -14.86 10.84 -5.33
C ARG A 95 -14.45 10.83 -6.78
N PHE A 96 -15.12 11.60 -7.64
CA PHE A 96 -14.73 11.71 -9.04
C PHE A 96 -13.34 12.35 -9.17
N MET A 97 -13.11 13.47 -8.46
CA MET A 97 -11.78 14.10 -8.39
C MET A 97 -10.73 13.16 -7.79
N ALA A 98 -11.03 12.49 -6.69
CA ALA A 98 -10.12 11.54 -6.05
C ALA A 98 -9.77 10.37 -6.96
N ARG A 99 -10.73 9.82 -7.73
CA ARG A 99 -10.43 8.78 -8.73
C ARG A 99 -9.48 9.30 -9.80
N ILE A 100 -9.65 10.52 -10.28
CA ILE A 100 -8.74 11.12 -11.26
C ILE A 100 -7.34 11.24 -10.66
N VAL A 101 -7.20 11.79 -9.46
CA VAL A 101 -5.91 11.93 -8.78
C VAL A 101 -5.26 10.57 -8.53
N VAL A 102 -6.00 9.59 -8.03
CA VAL A 102 -5.47 8.23 -7.82
C VAL A 102 -5.06 7.60 -9.14
N ASN A 103 -5.85 7.76 -10.21
CA ASN A 103 -5.53 7.21 -11.52
C ASN A 103 -4.27 7.86 -12.11
N ILE A 104 -4.08 9.17 -11.90
CA ILE A 104 -2.93 9.93 -12.39
C ILE A 104 -1.69 9.71 -11.54
N THR A 105 -1.79 9.54 -10.23
CA THR A 105 -0.62 9.44 -9.33
C THR A 105 -0.28 8.00 -8.98
N TRP A 106 -1.27 7.19 -8.61
CA TRP A 106 -1.05 5.84 -8.09
C TRP A 106 -0.72 4.83 -9.19
N ARG A 107 -1.38 4.90 -10.36
CA ARG A 107 -1.07 3.99 -11.48
C ARG A 107 0.36 4.14 -12.01
N PRO A 108 0.89 5.35 -12.27
CA PRO A 108 2.28 5.47 -12.72
C PRO A 108 3.27 5.11 -11.62
N PHE A 109 2.99 5.40 -10.35
CA PHE A 109 3.85 4.95 -9.25
C PHE A 109 4.01 3.42 -9.25
N TRP A 110 2.90 2.68 -9.37
CA TRP A 110 2.95 1.22 -9.50
C TRP A 110 3.58 0.73 -10.79
N PHE A 111 3.49 1.49 -11.88
CA PHE A 111 4.20 1.19 -13.11
C PHE A 111 5.72 1.29 -12.89
N ILE A 112 6.20 2.37 -12.27
CA ILE A 112 7.62 2.57 -11.96
C ILE A 112 8.15 1.45 -11.05
N VAL A 113 7.43 1.11 -9.97
CA VAL A 113 7.84 0.02 -9.07
C VAL A 113 7.94 -1.32 -9.81
N ARG A 114 6.96 -1.65 -10.66
CA ARG A 114 7.02 -2.88 -11.47
C ARG A 114 8.16 -2.87 -12.47
N LEU A 115 8.47 -1.72 -13.05
CA LEU A 115 9.57 -1.54 -13.99
C LEU A 115 10.91 -1.79 -13.28
N ILE A 116 11.11 -1.22 -12.10
CA ILE A 116 12.30 -1.46 -11.26
C ILE A 116 12.45 -2.95 -10.92
N ILE A 117 11.38 -3.60 -10.46
CA ILE A 117 11.41 -5.04 -10.14
C ILE A 117 11.74 -5.88 -11.40
N ALA A 118 11.18 -5.52 -12.56
CA ALA A 118 11.47 -6.20 -13.81
C ALA A 118 12.95 -6.06 -14.22
N ILE A 119 13.52 -4.87 -14.08
CA ILE A 119 14.96 -4.62 -14.31
C ILE A 119 15.80 -5.49 -13.37
N ILE A 120 15.53 -5.47 -12.06
CA ILE A 120 16.27 -6.27 -11.08
C ILE A 120 16.18 -7.77 -11.43
N ARG A 121 15.00 -8.25 -11.81
CA ARG A 121 14.80 -9.66 -12.21
C ARG A 121 15.57 -10.01 -13.47
N GLN A 122 15.61 -9.13 -14.47
CA GLN A 122 16.42 -9.34 -15.67
C GLN A 122 17.92 -9.38 -15.35
N ILE A 123 18.40 -8.47 -14.50
CA ILE A 123 19.79 -8.45 -14.05
C ILE A 123 20.14 -9.78 -13.35
N LEU A 124 19.31 -10.23 -12.41
CA LEU A 124 19.48 -11.53 -11.74
C LEU A 124 19.50 -12.70 -12.73
N GLN A 125 18.60 -12.72 -13.72
CA GLN A 125 18.60 -13.76 -14.75
C GLN A 125 19.86 -13.75 -15.60
N ILE A 126 20.44 -12.58 -15.89
CA ILE A 126 21.71 -12.47 -16.60
C ILE A 126 22.82 -13.12 -15.77
N PHE A 127 22.91 -12.80 -14.48
CA PHE A 127 23.89 -13.42 -13.59
C PHE A 127 23.73 -14.95 -13.50
N ILE A 128 22.50 -15.45 -13.38
CA ILE A 128 22.23 -16.89 -13.36
C ILE A 128 22.64 -17.54 -14.69
N LYS A 129 22.38 -16.90 -15.83
CA LYS A 129 22.78 -17.42 -17.15
C LYS A 129 24.30 -17.47 -17.30
N ILE A 130 25.01 -16.45 -16.83
CA ILE A 130 26.48 -16.42 -16.82
C ILE A 130 27.02 -17.54 -15.94
N ALA A 131 26.51 -17.67 -14.71
CA ALA A 131 26.91 -18.74 -13.81
C ALA A 131 26.63 -20.14 -14.41
N ALA A 132 25.44 -20.33 -15.00
CA ALA A 132 25.09 -21.57 -15.68
C ALA A 132 25.96 -21.85 -16.91
N PHE A 133 26.38 -20.82 -17.65
CA PHE A 133 27.30 -20.96 -18.77
C PHE A 133 28.68 -21.44 -18.30
N VAL A 134 29.19 -20.90 -17.19
CA VAL A 134 30.45 -21.31 -16.59
C VAL A 134 30.37 -22.71 -15.98
N LEU A 135 29.24 -23.07 -15.36
CA LEU A 135 29.05 -24.39 -14.72
C LEU A 135 28.72 -25.52 -15.72
N ARG A 136 28.16 -25.19 -16.89
CA ARG A 136 27.82 -26.15 -17.96
C ARG A 136 28.95 -27.11 -18.34
N PRO A 137 30.19 -26.67 -18.60
CA PRO A 137 31.29 -27.59 -18.91
C PRO A 137 31.58 -28.55 -17.75
N PHE A 138 31.56 -28.07 -16.49
CA PHE A 138 31.81 -28.90 -15.32
C PHE A 138 30.74 -29.96 -15.09
N VAL A 139 29.45 -29.60 -15.27
CA VAL A 139 28.35 -30.57 -15.17
C VAL A 139 28.48 -31.66 -16.24
N LYS A 140 28.91 -31.31 -17.45
CA LYS A 140 29.10 -32.26 -18.56
C LYS A 140 30.26 -33.21 -18.30
N ILE A 141 31.35 -32.71 -17.71
CA ILE A 141 32.50 -33.53 -17.30
C ILE A 141 32.09 -34.50 -16.18
N TYR A 142 31.35 -34.02 -15.18
CA TYR A 142 30.90 -34.85 -14.05
C TYR A 142 29.89 -35.93 -14.49
N SER A 143 28.99 -35.61 -15.43
CA SER A 143 28.06 -36.61 -15.96
C SER A 143 28.79 -37.69 -16.76
N TYR A 144 29.83 -37.33 -17.50
CA TYR A 144 30.63 -38.29 -18.28
C TYR A 144 31.47 -39.20 -17.37
N LEU A 145 32.05 -38.64 -16.31
CA LEU A 145 32.85 -39.38 -15.34
C LEU A 145 31.99 -40.35 -14.51
N SER A 146 30.83 -39.89 -14.03
CA SER A 146 29.89 -40.73 -13.28
C SER A 146 29.31 -41.86 -14.14
N TYR A 147 29.00 -41.60 -15.42
CA TYR A 147 28.51 -42.64 -16.33
C TYR A 147 29.57 -43.72 -16.56
N THR A 148 30.83 -43.33 -16.74
CA THR A 148 31.97 -44.26 -16.92
C THR A 148 32.23 -45.08 -15.65
N LEU A 149 32.21 -44.46 -14.47
CA LEU A 149 32.37 -45.14 -13.19
C LEU A 149 31.22 -46.11 -12.90
N LEU A 150 29.96 -45.70 -13.12
CA LEU A 150 28.80 -46.57 -12.96
C LEU A 150 28.82 -47.75 -13.93
N LYS A 151 29.26 -47.55 -15.17
CA LYS A 151 29.43 -48.62 -16.15
C LYS A 151 30.51 -49.62 -15.69
N LYS A 152 31.64 -49.13 -15.16
CA LYS A 152 32.73 -49.96 -14.64
C LYS A 152 32.30 -50.78 -13.41
N ILE A 153 31.58 -50.16 -12.46
CA ILE A 153 31.03 -50.84 -11.28
C ILE A 153 30.02 -51.93 -11.70
N ARG A 154 29.15 -51.63 -12.67
CA ARG A 154 28.16 -52.59 -13.19
C ARG A 154 28.85 -53.78 -13.88
N TYR A 155 29.94 -53.55 -14.61
CA TYR A 155 30.75 -54.59 -15.24
C TYR A 155 31.44 -55.50 -14.22
N ILE A 156 32.03 -54.92 -13.16
CA ILE A 156 32.66 -55.69 -12.07
C ILE A 156 31.63 -56.55 -11.34
N LYS A 157 30.42 -56.03 -11.10
CA LYS A 157 29.33 -56.78 -10.47
C LYS A 157 28.82 -57.94 -11.33
N TYR A 158 28.85 -57.80 -12.66
CA TYR A 158 28.47 -58.87 -13.58
C TYR A 158 29.52 -59.97 -13.66
N ASN A 159 30.81 -59.61 -13.70
CA ASN A 159 31.90 -60.59 -13.77
C ASN A 159 32.01 -61.42 -12.47
N LYS A 160 31.72 -60.82 -11.32
CA LYS A 160 31.66 -61.52 -10.01
C LYS A 160 30.48 -62.49 -9.85
N ARG A 161 29.50 -62.48 -10.76
CA ARG A 161 28.36 -63.41 -10.74
C ARG A 161 28.53 -64.61 -11.67
N GLN A 162 29.57 -64.62 -12.50
CA GLN A 162 29.86 -65.70 -13.45
C GLN A 162 31.09 -66.55 -13.07
N GLN A 163 31.76 -66.21 -11.97
CA GLN A 163 32.68 -67.11 -11.24
C GLN A 163 31.93 -67.70 -10.05
#